data_AF-A0A8I0L5E5-F1
#
_entry.id   AF-A0A8I0L5E5-F1
#
_cell.length_a   1.000
_cell.length_b   1.000
_cell.length_c   1.000
_cell.angle_alpha   90.00
_cell.angle_beta   90.00
_cell.angle_gamma   90.00
#
_symmetry.space_group_name_H-M   'P 1'
#
loop_
_entity.id
_entity.type
_entity.pdbx_description
1 polymer ?
#
loop_
_entity_poly.entity_id
_entity_poly.type
_entity_poly.pdbx_seq_one_letter_code
_entity_poly.pdbx_strand_id
1 'polypeptide(L)' 'EAFKEHGIFDKKTADLFRYNVLEKGNSEDPMTLYKNFRGTEPQLEPMLKNRGMK' A
#
# COMPACT_ATOMS: atom_id res chain seq x y z
N GLU A 1 -5.66 -1.17 2.68
CA GLU A 1 -6.17 -0.08 3.51
C GLU A 1 -5.14 0.33 4.59
N ALA A 2 -3.83 0.34 4.31
CA ALA A 2 -2.78 0.51 5.34
C ALA A 2 -2.95 1.76 6.22
N PHE A 3 -3.18 2.91 5.60
CA PHE A 3 -3.42 4.16 6.32
C PHE A 3 -4.77 4.19 7.06
N LYS A 4 -5.77 3.40 6.65
CA LYS A 4 -7.02 3.28 7.41
C LYS A 4 -6.87 2.32 8.60
N GLU A 5 -6.00 1.31 8.48
CA GLU A 5 -5.69 0.33 9.53
C GLU A 5 -4.80 0.94 10.64
N HIS A 6 -3.77 1.71 10.27
CA HIS A 6 -2.80 2.29 11.21
C HIS A 6 -3.06 3.75 11.58
N GLY A 7 -3.87 4.46 10.79
CA GLY A 7 -4.14 5.90 10.94
C GLY A 7 -3.54 6.72 9.81
N ILE A 8 -4.30 7.70 9.32
CA ILE A 8 -3.95 8.49 8.13
C ILE A 8 -2.70 9.36 8.30
N PHE A 9 -2.32 9.65 9.55
CA PHE A 9 -1.13 10.43 9.92
C PHE A 9 -0.09 9.60 10.67
N ASP A 10 -0.17 8.27 10.60
CA ASP A 10 0.85 7.42 11.20
C ASP A 10 2.18 7.58 10.46
N LYS A 11 3.18 8.11 11.18
CA LYS A 11 4.50 8.40 10.64
C LYS A 11 5.19 7.14 10.13
N LYS A 12 5.06 6.02 10.85
CA LYS A 12 5.70 4.75 10.48
C LYS A 12 5.18 4.25 9.13
N THR A 13 3.86 4.29 8.92
CA THR A 13 3.22 3.92 7.66
C THR A 13 3.62 4.87 6.53
N ALA A 14 3.72 6.17 6.80
CA ALA A 14 4.20 7.15 5.83
C ALA A 14 5.66 6.91 5.40
N ASP A 15 6.55 6.63 6.36
CA ASP A 15 7.96 6.34 6.10
C ASP A 15 8.11 5.05 5.26
N LEU A 16 7.35 4.01 5.59
CA LEU A 16 7.31 2.77 4.81
C LEU A 16 6.81 2.99 3.38
N PHE A 17 5.77 3.82 3.20
CA PHE A 17 5.24 4.13 1.88
C PHE A 17 6.25 4.91 1.04
N ARG A 18 6.91 5.90 1.65
CA ARG A 18 7.94 6.70 0.99
C ARG A 18 9.10 5.82 0.53
N TYR A 19 9.68 5.04 1.44
CA TYR A 19 10.87 4.23 1.15
C TYR A 19 10.60 3.09 0.16
N ASN A 20 9.45 2.41 0.28
CA ASN A 20 9.18 1.22 -0.53
C ASN A 20 8.43 1.52 -1.84
N VAL A 21 7.79 2.68 -1.98
CA VAL A 21 6.98 2.97 -3.18
C VAL A 21 7.47 4.22 -3.88
N LEU A 22 7.54 5.36 -3.18
CA LEU A 22 7.81 6.65 -3.81
C LEU A 22 9.29 6.84 -4.19
N GLU A 23 10.22 6.41 -3.34
CA GLU A 23 11.66 6.56 -3.56
C GLU A 23 12.22 5.57 -4.58
N LYS A 24 11.58 4.41 -4.74
CA LYS A 24 12.02 3.33 -5.64
C LYS A 24 11.65 3.59 -7.10
N GLY A 25 10.58 4.34 -7.36
CA GLY A 25 10.15 4.64 -8.73
C GLY A 25 9.98 3.35 -9.56
N ASN A 26 10.75 3.22 -10.64
CA ASN A 26 10.72 2.06 -11.54
C ASN A 26 11.97 1.15 -11.44
N SER A 27 12.70 1.22 -10.32
CA SER A 27 13.94 0.44 -10.14
C SER A 27 13.70 -1.03 -9.77
N GLU A 28 12.50 -1.37 -9.31
CA GLU A 28 12.10 -2.71 -8.88
C GLU A 28 10.69 -3.03 -9.39
N ASP A 29 10.34 -4.31 -9.42
CA ASP A 29 9.00 -4.75 -9.85
C ASP A 29 7.90 -4.18 -8.91
N PRO A 30 6.84 -3.56 -9.46
CA PRO A 30 5.77 -2.96 -8.66
C PRO A 30 5.11 -3.91 -7.66
N MET A 31 5.01 -5.20 -7.96
CA MET A 31 4.45 -6.19 -7.04
C MET A 31 5.36 -6.40 -5.83
N THR A 32 6.67 -6.43 -6.05
CA THR A 32 7.67 -6.51 -4.96
C THR A 32 7.57 -5.28 -4.06
N LEU A 33 7.52 -4.08 -4.65
CA LEU A 33 7.37 -2.82 -3.91
C LEU A 33 6.08 -2.80 -3.07
N TYR A 34 4.97 -3.27 -3.64
CA TYR A 34 3.71 -3.37 -2.93
C TYR A 34 3.78 -4.36 -1.76
N LYS A 35 4.35 -5.56 -1.95
CA LYS A 35 4.50 -6.54 -0.87
C LYS A 35 5.41 -6.02 0.24
N ASN A 36 6.49 -5.31 -0.09
CA ASN A 36 7.38 -4.69 0.89
C ASN A 36 6.67 -3.62 1.74
N PHE A 37 5.78 -2.84 1.12
CA PHE A 37 4.98 -1.83 1.84
C PHE A 37 3.83 -2.45 2.64
N ARG A 38 3.06 -3.38 2.06
CA ARG A 38 1.84 -3.92 2.66
C ARG A 38 2.03 -5.19 3.49
N GLY A 39 3.13 -5.90 3.31
CA GLY A 39 3.39 -7.21 3.91
C GLY A 39 2.58 -8.36 3.32
N THR A 40 1.64 -8.08 2.40
CA THR A 40 0.75 -9.07 1.79
C THR A 40 0.47 -8.76 0.32
N GLU A 41 -0.04 -9.74 -0.42
CA GLU A 41 -0.46 -9.56 -1.80
C GLU A 41 -1.75 -8.71 -1.90
N PRO A 42 -1.93 -7.92 -2.98
CA PRO A 42 -3.14 -7.12 -3.15
C PRO A 42 -4.37 -8.03 -3.28
N GLN A 43 -5.42 -7.68 -2.56
CA GLN A 43 -6.71 -8.36 -2.60
C GLN A 43 -7.71 -7.54 -3.43
N LEU A 44 -8.70 -8.20 -4.04
CA LEU A 44 -9.67 -7.56 -4.93
C LEU A 44 -10.78 -6.84 -4.14
N GLU A 45 -11.11 -7.36 -2.95
CA GLU A 45 -12.22 -6.93 -2.10
C GLU A 45 -12.18 -5.43 -1.74
N PRO A 46 -11.03 -4.83 -1.39
CA PRO A 46 -10.97 -3.38 -1.12
C PRO A 46 -11.35 -2.54 -2.35
N MET A 47 -11.00 -2.98 -3.55
CA MET A 47 -11.36 -2.28 -4.78
C MET A 47 -12.86 -2.36 -5.05
N LEU A 48 -13.46 -3.55 -4.87
CA LEU A 48 -14.91 -3.75 -5.06
C LEU A 48 -15.72 -2.89 -4.09
N LYS A 49 -15.33 -2.88 -2.81
CA LYS A 49 -15.97 -2.04 -1.78
C LYS A 49 -15.87 -0.55 -2.13
N ASN A 50 -14.70 -0.07 -2.57
CA ASN A 50 -14.52 1.33 -2.94
C ASN A 50 -15.31 1.75 -4.19
N ARG A 51 -15.64 0.81 -5.08
CA ARG A 51 -16.46 1.07 -6.27
C ARG A 51 -17.97 0.86 -6.05
N GLY A 52 -18.40 0.57 -4.82
CA GLY A 52 -19.80 0.27 -4.52
C GLY A 52 -20.32 -1.01 -5.18
N MET A 53 -19.42 -1.93 -5.53
CA MET A 53 -19.74 -3.22 -6.15
C MET A 53 -19.89 -4.35 -5.11
N LYS A 54 -19.93 -4.00 -3.82
CA LYS A 54 -20.14 -4.89 -2.68
C LYS A 54 -20.77 -4.13 -1.52
#